data_AF-A0A959IRZ5-F1
#
_entry.id   AF-A0A959IRZ5-F1
#
_cell.length_a   1.000
_cell.length_b   1.000
_cell.length_c   1.000
_cell.angle_alpha   90.00
_cell.angle_beta   90.00
_cell.angle_gamma   90.00
#
_symmetry.space_group_name_H-M   'P 1'
#
loop_
_entity.id
_entity.type
_entity.pdbx_description
1 polymer ?
#
loop_
_entity_poly.entity_id
_entity_poly.type
_entity_poly.pdbx_seq_one_letter_code
_entity_poly.pdbx_strand_id
1 'polypeptide(L)'
;YQPELVTVCLGQNDGVQDSVAFCTAYVDFIEDIRSQYPKAYILCLSSPMADPVLNEVLQSYLPAVVQEVHRTGDEQVGYFFFSKQYTGGCDSHPNLEDHALIAGELTAYLKRQLGW
;
A
#
# COMPACT_ATOMS: atom_id res chain seq x y z
N TYR A 1 6.47 -12.90 16.37
CA TYR A 1 6.66 -13.19 14.93
C TYR A 1 7.38 -11.99 14.31
N GLN A 2 8.36 -12.19 13.44
CA GLN A 2 9.15 -11.12 12.80
C GLN A 2 9.10 -11.34 11.28
N PRO A 3 8.27 -10.59 10.54
CA PRO A 3 8.12 -10.76 9.11
C PRO A 3 9.28 -10.14 8.33
N GLU A 4 9.56 -10.70 7.15
CA GLU A 4 10.47 -10.09 6.17
C GLU A 4 9.76 -9.02 5.33
N LEU A 5 8.42 -9.08 5.26
CA LEU A 5 7.57 -8.16 4.50
C LEU A 5 6.34 -7.76 5.33
N VAL A 6 6.03 -6.47 5.35
CA VAL A 6 4.75 -5.94 5.82
C VAL A 6 4.08 -5.23 4.64
N THR A 7 2.89 -5.66 4.25
CA THR A 7 2.07 -4.95 3.25
C THR A 7 1.01 -4.12 3.96
N VAL A 8 0.90 -2.83 3.62
CA VAL A 8 -0.12 -1.92 4.18
C VAL A 8 -1.09 -1.53 3.07
N CYS A 9 -2.36 -1.93 3.18
CA CYS A 9 -3.41 -1.59 2.21
C CYS A 9 -4.50 -0.77 2.91
N LEU A 10 -4.20 0.49 3.20
CA LEU A 10 -5.08 1.46 3.84
C LEU A 10 -5.26 2.69 2.92
N GLY A 11 -6.32 3.47 3.16
CA GLY A 11 -6.67 4.63 2.33
C GLY A 11 -8.06 4.56 1.70
N GLN A 12 -8.68 3.37 1.60
CA GLN A 12 -10.00 3.22 0.99
C GLN A 12 -11.09 4.00 1.74
N ASN A 13 -11.10 3.86 3.07
CA ASN A 13 -12.11 4.48 3.92
C ASN A 13 -11.79 5.95 4.25
N ASP A 14 -10.52 6.34 4.16
CA ASP A 14 -10.10 7.74 4.21
C ASP A 14 -10.70 8.49 3.02
N GLY A 15 -10.70 7.89 1.82
CA GLY A 15 -11.13 8.56 0.59
C GLY A 15 -10.17 9.68 0.20
N VAL A 16 -10.68 10.67 -0.54
CA VAL A 16 -9.88 11.85 -0.92
C VAL A 16 -9.76 12.77 0.29
N GLN A 17 -8.53 12.99 0.75
CA GLN A 17 -8.22 13.79 1.93
C GLN A 17 -7.33 14.98 1.60
N ASP A 18 -7.04 15.80 2.59
CA ASP A 18 -5.89 16.71 2.50
C ASP A 18 -4.59 15.90 2.42
N SER A 19 -3.70 16.27 1.49
CA SER A 19 -2.51 15.49 1.21
C SER A 19 -1.52 15.51 2.37
N VAL A 20 -1.42 16.62 3.10
CA VAL A 20 -0.52 16.74 4.25
C VAL A 20 -1.03 15.86 5.38
N ALA A 21 -2.33 15.95 5.70
CA ALA A 21 -2.94 15.13 6.73
C ALA A 21 -2.80 13.62 6.45
N PHE A 22 -3.09 13.18 5.22
CA PHE A 22 -2.94 11.78 4.84
C PHE A 22 -1.48 11.32 4.91
N CYS A 23 -0.56 12.08 4.31
CA CYS A 23 0.84 11.66 4.25
C CYS A 23 1.46 11.61 5.64
N THR A 24 1.22 12.60 6.51
CA THR A 24 1.73 12.61 7.88
C THR A 24 1.24 11.40 8.67
N ALA A 25 -0.06 11.12 8.66
CA ALA A 25 -0.60 9.97 9.39
C ALA A 25 -0.04 8.63 8.88
N TYR A 26 0.18 8.51 7.56
CA TYR A 26 0.76 7.30 6.98
C TYR A 26 2.24 7.14 7.36
N VAL A 27 3.02 8.22 7.34
CA VAL A 27 4.44 8.20 7.77
C VAL A 27 4.52 7.79 9.25
N ASP A 28 3.73 8.39 10.13
CA ASP A 28 3.67 8.03 11.55
C ASP A 28 3.37 6.53 11.73
N PHE A 29 2.44 5.99 10.94
CA PHE A 29 2.12 4.56 10.99
C PHE A 29 3.26 3.66 10.47
N ILE A 30 4.01 4.10 9.46
CA ILE A 30 5.20 3.38 8.99
C ILE A 30 6.28 3.37 10.08
N GLU A 31 6.48 4.47 10.81
CA GLU A 31 7.40 4.52 11.94
C GLU A 31 7.01 3.54 13.05
N ASP A 32 5.71 3.45 13.37
CA ASP A 32 5.19 2.47 14.31
C ASP A 32 5.49 1.03 13.86
N ILE A 33 5.23 0.70 12.58
CA ILE A 33 5.57 -0.61 12.00
C ILE A 33 7.08 -0.87 12.09
N ARG A 34 7.91 0.12 11.72
CA ARG A 34 9.37 0.01 11.74
C ARG A 34 9.91 -0.25 13.14
N SER A 35 9.31 0.36 14.17
CA SER A 35 9.69 0.14 15.58
C SER A 35 9.53 -1.32 16.01
N GLN A 36 8.53 -2.02 15.47
CA GLN A 36 8.24 -3.42 15.80
C GLN A 36 8.99 -4.40 14.88
N TYR A 37 9.20 -4.00 13.63
CA TYR A 37 9.80 -4.83 12.56
C TYR A 37 10.97 -4.09 11.90
N PRO A 38 12.11 -3.95 12.61
CA PRO A 38 13.24 -3.11 12.16
C PRO A 38 13.93 -3.60 10.88
N LYS A 39 13.63 -4.83 10.43
CA LYS A 39 14.23 -5.45 9.24
C LYS A 39 13.24 -5.70 8.10
N ALA A 40 11.93 -5.49 8.34
CA ALA A 40 10.94 -5.81 7.33
C ALA A 40 11.01 -4.83 6.15
N TYR A 41 10.82 -5.31 4.93
CA TYR A 41 10.45 -4.43 3.84
C TYR A 41 8.98 -4.01 4.04
N ILE A 42 8.68 -2.72 3.96
CA ILE A 42 7.32 -2.21 4.11
C ILE A 42 6.80 -1.80 2.73
N LEU A 43 5.71 -2.40 2.27
CA LEU A 43 5.12 -2.13 0.96
C LEU A 43 3.73 -1.50 1.10
N CYS A 44 3.61 -0.24 0.72
CA CYS A 44 2.35 0.51 0.73
C CYS A 44 1.55 0.20 -0.52
N LEU A 45 0.36 -0.36 -0.37
CA LEU A 45 -0.51 -0.76 -1.47
C LEU A 45 -1.61 0.29 -1.67
N SER A 46 -1.95 0.65 -2.92
CA SER A 46 -3.24 1.30 -3.15
C SER A 46 -4.38 0.37 -2.76
N SER A 47 -5.57 0.93 -2.56
CA SER A 47 -6.77 0.11 -2.40
C SER A 47 -7.12 -0.57 -3.74
N PRO A 48 -7.33 -1.89 -3.78
CA PRO A 48 -7.85 -2.57 -4.96
C PRO A 48 -9.31 -2.16 -5.26
N MET A 49 -9.99 -1.52 -4.31
CA MET A 49 -11.36 -1.03 -4.46
C MET A 49 -11.43 0.43 -4.93
N ALA A 50 -10.29 1.13 -5.03
CA ALA A 50 -10.27 2.54 -5.36
C ALA A 50 -10.91 2.79 -6.73
N ASP A 51 -11.87 3.71 -6.76
CA ASP A 51 -12.39 4.23 -8.02
C ASP A 51 -11.32 5.11 -8.72
N PRO A 52 -11.55 5.57 -9.96
CA PRO A 52 -10.54 6.36 -10.67
C PRO A 52 -10.07 7.62 -9.93
N VAL A 53 -10.97 8.28 -9.20
CA VAL A 53 -10.66 9.52 -8.46
C VAL A 53 -9.77 9.22 -7.27
N LEU A 54 -10.14 8.25 -6.44
CA LEU A 54 -9.33 7.84 -5.30
C LEU A 54 -8.00 7.24 -5.76
N ASN A 55 -7.98 6.47 -6.85
CA ASN A 55 -6.77 5.85 -7.34
C ASN A 55 -5.74 6.88 -7.84
N GLU A 56 -6.18 7.96 -8.49
CA GLU A 56 -5.29 9.07 -8.88
C GLU A 56 -4.67 9.75 -7.65
N VAL A 57 -5.48 9.96 -6.61
CA VAL A 57 -5.04 10.53 -5.33
C VAL A 57 -4.03 9.63 -4.63
N LEU A 58 -4.30 8.33 -4.51
CA LEU A 58 -3.38 7.36 -3.90
C LEU A 58 -2.07 7.22 -4.70
N GLN A 59 -2.13 7.33 -6.03
CA GLN A 59 -0.94 7.37 -6.89
C GLN A 59 -0.08 8.61 -6.67
N SER A 60 -0.63 9.68 -6.09
CA SER A 60 0.14 10.86 -5.68
C SER A 60 0.64 10.74 -4.23
N TYR A 61 -0.18 10.20 -3.32
CA TYR A 61 0.13 10.17 -1.89
C TYR A 61 1.16 9.11 -1.52
N LEU A 62 1.01 7.87 -1.98
CA LEU A 62 1.91 6.79 -1.57
C LEU A 62 3.37 7.05 -1.98
N PRO A 63 3.68 7.60 -3.18
CA PRO A 63 5.05 7.98 -3.50
C PRO A 63 5.58 9.12 -2.63
N ALA A 64 4.74 10.08 -2.25
CA ALA A 64 5.14 11.17 -1.35
C ALA A 64 5.44 10.66 0.06
N VAL A 65 4.62 9.75 0.60
CA VAL A 65 4.85 9.04 1.87
C VAL A 65 6.19 8.30 1.83
N VAL A 66 6.41 7.47 0.80
CA VAL A 66 7.66 6.70 0.66
C VAL A 66 8.87 7.63 0.54
N GLN A 67 8.77 8.70 -0.24
CA GLN A 67 9.84 9.70 -0.36
C GLN A 67 10.16 10.36 1.00
N GLU A 68 9.15 10.68 1.81
CA GLU A 68 9.38 11.27 3.12
C GLU A 68 10.08 10.30 4.07
N VAL A 69 9.68 9.03 4.07
CA VAL A 69 10.36 7.99 4.85
C VAL A 69 11.81 7.82 4.39
N HIS A 70 12.06 7.81 3.08
CA HIS A 70 13.42 7.74 2.52
C HIS A 70 14.29 8.92 2.96
N ARG A 71 13.74 10.13 3.12
CA ARG A 71 14.49 11.30 3.63
C ARG A 71 14.99 11.12 5.06
N THR A 72 14.39 10.22 5.84
CA THR A 72 14.88 9.86 7.18
C THR A 72 15.99 8.80 7.16
N GLY A 73 16.27 8.21 5.98
CA GLY A 73 17.30 7.21 5.75
C GLY A 73 16.79 5.76 5.71
N ASP A 74 15.48 5.54 5.86
CA ASP A 74 14.89 4.20 5.72
C ASP A 74 14.50 3.91 4.27
N GLU A 75 15.40 3.24 3.54
CA GLU A 75 15.21 2.81 2.15
C GLU A 75 14.35 1.52 2.02
N GLN A 76 14.00 0.87 3.13
CA GLN A 76 13.27 -0.42 3.11
C GLN A 76 11.76 -0.22 3.11
N VAL A 77 11.30 0.76 2.33
CA VAL A 77 9.89 1.08 2.12
C VAL A 77 9.64 1.31 0.63
N GLY A 78 8.52 0.81 0.11
CA GLY A 78 8.09 1.05 -1.27
C GLY A 78 6.58 1.15 -1.40
N TYR A 79 6.12 1.29 -2.64
CA TYR A 79 4.70 1.32 -2.97
C TYR A 79 4.36 0.39 -4.14
N PHE A 80 3.11 -0.04 -4.20
CA PHE A 80 2.56 -0.84 -5.28
C PHE A 80 1.12 -0.41 -5.59
N PHE A 81 0.80 -0.31 -6.88
CA PHE A 81 -0.54 0.03 -7.35
C PHE A 81 -1.18 -1.17 -8.03
N PHE A 82 -2.39 -1.51 -7.61
CA PHE A 82 -3.19 -2.49 -8.33
C PHE A 82 -3.57 -1.99 -9.73
N SER A 83 -3.61 -2.89 -10.71
CA SER A 83 -3.76 -2.50 -12.12
C SER A 83 -5.14 -1.95 -12.47
N LYS A 84 -6.16 -2.27 -11.66
CA LYS A 84 -7.55 -1.84 -11.86
C LYS A 84 -8.33 -1.90 -10.54
N GLN A 85 -9.58 -1.48 -10.61
CA GLN A 85 -10.56 -1.61 -9.54
C GLN A 85 -11.20 -3.01 -9.53
N TYR A 86 -11.34 -3.62 -8.36
CA TYR A 86 -11.94 -4.93 -8.12
C TYR A 86 -13.13 -4.81 -7.16
N THR A 87 -14.33 -5.11 -7.65
CA THR A 87 -15.61 -4.80 -6.96
C THR A 87 -16.67 -5.88 -7.17
N GLY A 88 -16.29 -7.09 -7.53
CA GLY A 88 -17.19 -8.17 -7.93
C GLY A 88 -18.00 -8.82 -6.79
N GLY A 89 -17.85 -8.36 -5.56
CA GLY A 89 -18.56 -8.82 -4.37
C GLY A 89 -19.62 -7.83 -3.86
N CYS A 90 -20.00 -8.00 -2.59
CA CYS A 90 -21.00 -7.15 -1.94
C CYS A 90 -20.45 -5.77 -1.61
N ASP A 91 -21.28 -4.73 -1.73
CA ASP A 91 -20.92 -3.34 -1.41
C ASP A 91 -19.58 -2.92 -2.03
N SER A 92 -19.35 -3.33 -3.29
CA SER A 92 -18.13 -3.07 -4.04
C SER A 92 -16.85 -3.68 -3.45
N HIS A 93 -16.95 -4.61 -2.51
CA HIS A 93 -15.78 -5.37 -2.06
C HIS A 93 -15.38 -6.41 -3.12
N PRO A 94 -14.08 -6.78 -3.20
CA PRO A 94 -13.64 -7.85 -4.07
C PRO A 94 -14.29 -9.19 -3.69
N ASN A 95 -14.67 -9.99 -4.69
CA ASN A 95 -15.08 -11.38 -4.47
C ASN A 95 -13.87 -12.33 -4.50
N LEU A 96 -14.12 -13.65 -4.44
CA LEU A 96 -13.06 -14.66 -4.48
C LEU A 96 -12.22 -14.61 -5.77
N GLU A 97 -12.85 -14.40 -6.93
CA GLU A 97 -12.17 -14.33 -8.22
C GLU A 97 -11.29 -13.08 -8.29
N ASP A 98 -11.79 -11.95 -7.83
CA ASP A 98 -11.02 -10.71 -7.71
C ASP A 98 -9.82 -10.86 -6.76
N HIS A 99 -10.02 -11.48 -5.59
CA HIS A 99 -8.93 -11.76 -4.66
C HIS A 99 -7.84 -12.65 -5.27
N ALA A 100 -8.20 -13.60 -6.15
CA ALA A 100 -7.22 -14.40 -6.88
C ALA A 100 -6.38 -13.54 -7.85
N LEU A 101 -7.00 -12.55 -8.52
CA LEU A 101 -6.29 -11.61 -9.39
C LEU A 101 -5.38 -10.67 -8.59
N ILE A 102 -5.89 -10.09 -7.50
CA ILE A 102 -5.14 -9.24 -6.56
C ILE A 102 -3.89 -9.99 -6.05
N ALA A 103 -4.07 -11.24 -5.61
CA ALA A 103 -2.97 -12.07 -5.14
C ALA A 103 -1.97 -12.37 -6.25
N GLY A 104 -2.43 -12.62 -7.48
CA GLY A 104 -1.57 -12.86 -8.64
C GLY A 104 -0.67 -11.68 -8.96
N GLU A 105 -1.23 -10.47 -9.00
CA GLU A 105 -0.47 -9.24 -9.29
C GLU A 105 0.56 -8.94 -8.21
N LEU A 106 0.14 -8.96 -6.94
CA LEU A 106 1.02 -8.68 -5.81
C LEU A 106 2.13 -9.73 -5.71
N THR A 107 1.80 -11.01 -5.84
CA THR A 107 2.80 -12.09 -5.80
C THR A 107 3.82 -11.95 -6.92
N ALA A 108 3.38 -11.63 -8.14
CA ALA A 108 4.29 -11.43 -9.26
C ALA A 108 5.26 -10.26 -9.02
N TYR A 109 4.79 -9.18 -8.40
CA TYR A 109 5.63 -8.06 -7.99
C TYR A 109 6.63 -8.48 -6.90
N LEU A 110 6.16 -9.12 -5.83
CA LEU A 110 6.99 -9.51 -4.68
C LEU A 110 8.12 -10.47 -5.07
N LYS A 111 7.87 -11.43 -5.95
CA LYS A 111 8.92 -12.33 -6.47
C LYS A 111 10.05 -11.57 -7.15
N ARG A 112 9.73 -10.52 -7.92
CA ARG A 112 10.73 -9.69 -8.58
C ARG A 112 11.47 -8.77 -7.60
N GLN A 113 10.72 -8.15 -6.68
CA GLN A 113 11.26 -7.14 -5.77
C GLN A 113 12.13 -7.75 -4.66
N LEU A 114 11.71 -8.90 -4.11
CA LEU A 114 12.35 -9.55 -2.97
C LEU A 114 13.19 -10.78 -3.36
N GLY A 115 13.16 -11.19 -4.63
CA GLY A 115 13.89 -12.37 -5.10
C GLY A 115 13.34 -13.69 -4.55
N TRP A 116 12.04 -13.74 -4.23
CA TRP A 116 11.33 -14.92 -3.74
C TRP A 116 10.92 -15.88 -4.86
#